data_AF-A0A8C4RL15-F1
#
_entry.id   AF-A0A8C4RL15-F1
#
_cell.length_a   1.000
_cell.length_b   1.000
_cell.length_c   1.000
_cell.angle_alpha   90.00
_cell.angle_beta   90.00
_cell.angle_gamma   90.00
#
_symmetry.space_group_name_H-M   'P 1'
#
loop_
_entity.id
_entity.type
_entity.pdbx_description
1 polymer ?
#
loop_
_entity_poly.entity_id
_entity_poly.type
_entity_poly.pdbx_seq_one_letter_code
_entity_poly.pdbx_strand_id
1 'polypeptide(L)'
;MANQLRERHQSLKKKYTELIDGDPTLPPEKRKQVNLAQLLRDAREQSKQLADEMKELKQRLAEAQGDNKLLRMTIAKQRLGDEEVGARHFPAHEREDLVKQLEKAREQNEDLEHNLQAITDELQDVKAERTFYQEKSNRLNIELNHVLGGHENRIIDVDALCTENRYLHERLKQLQEEVNLLKNNVVKYKNALERRKNSKTNTRSSSNALTGILSARQVQELLSEENGCSLPATPQSISDLKSLATALLESIHEKNMVIQHQRQTNKILGNRVAELEKKLKTLEVSGLWSLPGLTYNVSLGLGSMFLFVSLYLCHFTT
;
A
#
# COMPACT_ATOMS: atom_id res chain seq x y z
N MET A 1 -97.72 55.83 3.35
CA MET A 1 -97.90 54.52 4.01
C MET A 1 -99.38 54.18 4.24
N ALA A 2 -100.21 55.10 4.76
CA ALA A 2 -101.65 54.86 4.95
C ALA A 2 -102.43 54.53 3.64
N ASN A 3 -102.08 55.17 2.51
CA ASN A 3 -102.76 54.94 1.23
C ASN A 3 -102.50 53.55 0.65
N GLN A 4 -101.26 53.04 0.70
CA GLN A 4 -100.92 51.69 0.23
C GLN A 4 -101.58 50.59 1.07
N LEU A 5 -101.69 50.80 2.39
CA LEU A 5 -102.39 49.86 3.26
C LEU A 5 -103.91 49.86 2.96
N ARG A 6 -104.48 51.04 2.69
CA ARG A 6 -105.88 51.20 2.28
C ARG A 6 -106.16 50.53 0.93
N GLU A 7 -105.23 50.63 -0.02
CA GLU A 7 -105.33 50.03 -1.36
C GLU A 7 -105.16 48.51 -1.32
N ARG A 8 -104.21 47.99 -0.53
CA ARG A 8 -104.10 46.54 -0.24
C ARG A 8 -105.34 46.01 0.46
N HIS A 9 -105.88 46.73 1.44
CA HIS A 9 -107.08 46.30 2.13
C HIS A 9 -108.31 46.37 1.22
N GLN A 10 -108.43 47.38 0.36
CA GLN A 10 -109.48 47.45 -0.66
C GLN A 10 -109.37 46.34 -1.70
N SER A 11 -108.17 46.03 -2.19
CA SER A 11 -107.96 44.94 -3.16
C SER A 11 -108.16 43.56 -2.54
N LEU A 12 -107.73 43.32 -1.30
CA LEU A 12 -108.04 42.09 -0.57
C LEU A 12 -109.54 41.99 -0.31
N LYS A 13 -110.18 43.08 0.14
CA LYS A 13 -111.63 43.13 0.33
C LYS A 13 -112.34 42.83 -0.98
N LYS A 14 -111.91 43.42 -2.10
CA LYS A 14 -112.47 43.20 -3.44
C LYS A 14 -112.31 41.74 -3.87
N LYS A 15 -111.13 41.13 -3.70
CA LYS A 15 -110.91 39.69 -3.95
C LYS A 15 -111.76 38.80 -3.06
N TYR A 16 -111.88 39.12 -1.77
CA TYR A 16 -112.72 38.36 -0.84
C TYR A 16 -114.21 38.50 -1.18
N THR A 17 -114.65 39.69 -1.59
CA THR A 17 -116.01 39.93 -2.08
C THR A 17 -116.25 39.19 -3.39
N GLU A 18 -115.30 39.16 -4.33
CA GLU A 18 -115.41 38.38 -5.58
C GLU A 18 -115.45 36.86 -5.33
N LEU A 19 -114.69 36.35 -4.35
CA LEU A 19 -114.72 34.94 -3.92
C LEU A 19 -116.03 34.54 -3.21
N ILE A 20 -116.65 35.46 -2.45
CA ILE A 20 -117.90 35.21 -1.72
C ILE A 20 -119.13 35.42 -2.60
N ASP A 21 -119.14 36.50 -3.38
CA ASP A 21 -120.31 36.93 -4.14
C ASP A 21 -120.37 36.35 -5.55
N GLY A 22 -119.31 35.74 -6.13
CA GLY A 22 -119.39 35.10 -7.45
C GLY A 22 -119.97 35.99 -8.57
N ASP A 23 -120.42 35.39 -9.68
CA ASP A 23 -121.00 36.12 -10.82
C ASP A 23 -122.32 36.85 -10.43
N PRO A 24 -122.40 38.19 -10.52
CA PRO A 24 -123.53 38.98 -10.05
C PRO A 24 -124.86 38.73 -10.78
N THR A 25 -124.86 38.00 -11.90
CA THR A 25 -126.05 37.71 -12.72
C THR A 25 -126.92 36.57 -12.19
N LEU A 26 -126.43 35.78 -11.21
CA LEU A 26 -127.14 34.62 -10.65
C LEU A 26 -127.63 34.87 -9.21
N PRO A 27 -128.74 34.24 -8.74
CA PRO A 27 -129.17 34.30 -7.34
C PRO A 27 -128.11 33.74 -6.36
N PRO A 28 -128.01 34.26 -5.10
CA PRO A 28 -126.95 33.91 -4.15
C PRO A 28 -126.86 32.40 -3.82
N GLU A 29 -127.98 31.68 -3.84
CA GLU A 29 -128.02 30.22 -3.68
C GLU A 29 -127.36 29.50 -4.87
N LYS A 30 -127.59 29.97 -6.10
CA LYS A 30 -126.98 29.40 -7.31
C LYS A 30 -125.48 29.69 -7.38
N ARG A 31 -125.01 30.83 -6.86
CA ARG A 31 -123.57 31.16 -6.80
C ARG A 31 -122.80 30.26 -5.85
N LYS A 32 -123.33 30.01 -4.64
CA LYS A 32 -122.75 29.05 -3.69
C LYS A 32 -122.71 27.64 -4.28
N GLN A 33 -123.75 27.23 -5.01
CA GLN A 33 -123.77 25.94 -5.72
C GLN A 33 -122.72 25.86 -6.83
N VAL A 34 -122.55 26.90 -7.65
CA VAL A 34 -121.53 26.93 -8.73
C VAL A 34 -120.12 26.93 -8.15
N ASN A 35 -119.86 27.69 -7.08
CA ASN A 35 -118.55 27.74 -6.42
C ASN A 35 -118.22 26.40 -5.74
N LEU A 36 -119.18 25.79 -5.03
CA LEU A 36 -119.03 24.44 -4.47
C LEU A 36 -118.79 23.39 -5.56
N ALA A 37 -119.51 23.47 -6.68
CA ALA A 37 -119.31 22.57 -7.81
C ALA A 37 -117.92 22.74 -8.45
N GLN A 38 -117.39 23.97 -8.53
CA GLN A 38 -116.04 24.22 -9.01
C GLN A 38 -115.00 23.64 -8.04
N LEU A 39 -115.11 23.92 -6.74
CA LEU A 39 -114.19 23.39 -5.73
C LEU A 39 -114.19 21.84 -5.70
N LEU A 40 -115.37 21.22 -5.87
CA LEU A 40 -115.49 19.76 -5.98
C LEU A 40 -114.87 19.22 -7.27
N ARG A 41 -114.95 19.96 -8.39
CA ARG A 41 -114.25 19.60 -9.64
C ARG A 41 -112.74 19.70 -9.45
N ASP A 42 -112.25 20.81 -8.90
CA ASP A 42 -110.83 21.05 -8.66
C ASP A 42 -110.26 20.01 -7.68
N ALA A 43 -110.98 19.68 -6.59
CA ALA A 43 -110.57 18.64 -5.65
C ALA A 43 -110.56 17.24 -6.28
N ARG A 44 -111.51 16.93 -7.18
CA ARG A 44 -111.50 15.68 -7.95
C ARG A 44 -110.35 15.63 -8.96
N GLU A 45 -110.04 16.75 -9.60
CA GLU A 45 -108.95 16.86 -10.55
C GLU A 45 -107.59 16.75 -9.84
N GLN A 46 -107.42 17.41 -8.69
CA GLN A 46 -106.24 17.25 -7.82
C GLN A 46 -106.11 15.80 -7.32
N SER A 47 -107.21 15.18 -6.90
CA SER A 47 -107.20 13.78 -6.48
C SER A 47 -106.80 12.84 -7.63
N LYS A 48 -107.24 13.14 -8.86
CA LYS A 48 -106.83 12.41 -10.07
C LYS A 48 -105.35 12.63 -10.38
N GLN A 49 -104.86 13.86 -10.34
CA GLN A 49 -103.44 14.19 -10.55
C GLN A 49 -102.56 13.49 -9.52
N LEU A 50 -102.91 13.54 -8.24
CA LEU A 50 -102.20 12.83 -7.18
C LEU A 50 -102.24 11.31 -7.35
N ALA A 51 -103.34 10.75 -7.88
CA ALA A 51 -103.43 9.32 -8.18
C ALA A 51 -102.50 8.93 -9.34
N ASP A 52 -102.40 9.76 -10.38
CA ASP A 52 -101.49 9.58 -11.50
C ASP A 52 -100.02 9.71 -11.05
N GLU A 53 -99.68 10.71 -10.22
CA GLU A 53 -98.36 10.87 -9.61
C GLU A 53 -97.99 9.68 -8.71
N MET A 54 -98.94 9.20 -7.90
CA MET A 54 -98.76 7.98 -7.09
C MET A 54 -98.45 6.76 -7.95
N LYS A 55 -99.08 6.64 -9.13
CA LYS A 55 -98.82 5.54 -10.06
C LYS A 55 -97.43 5.67 -10.70
N GLU A 56 -97.04 6.86 -11.12
CA GLU A 56 -95.71 7.13 -11.66
C GLU A 56 -94.60 6.88 -10.64
N LEU A 57 -94.78 7.35 -9.40
CA LEU A 57 -93.82 7.11 -8.31
C LEU A 57 -93.67 5.62 -7.99
N LYS A 58 -94.76 4.85 -8.01
CA LYS A 58 -94.70 3.39 -7.85
C LYS A 58 -93.95 2.71 -8.98
N GLN A 59 -94.13 3.17 -10.21
CA GLN A 59 -93.40 2.64 -11.36
C GLN A 59 -91.89 2.94 -11.25
N ARG A 60 -91.52 4.20 -10.96
CA ARG A 60 -90.11 4.58 -10.76
C ARG A 60 -89.45 3.82 -9.61
N LEU A 61 -90.19 3.57 -8.53
CA LEU A 61 -89.71 2.74 -7.43
C LEU A 61 -89.42 1.30 -7.88
N ALA A 62 -90.33 0.70 -8.68
CA ALA A 62 -90.15 -0.65 -9.21
C ALA A 62 -88.94 -0.75 -10.16
N GLU A 63 -88.78 0.24 -11.04
CA GLU A 63 -87.62 0.35 -11.96
C GLU A 63 -86.32 0.48 -11.16
N ALA A 64 -86.24 1.42 -10.20
CA ALA A 64 -85.06 1.61 -9.37
C ALA A 64 -84.72 0.37 -8.51
N GLN A 65 -85.72 -0.37 -8.04
CA GLN A 65 -85.52 -1.65 -7.34
C GLN A 65 -84.96 -2.72 -8.29
N GLY A 66 -85.44 -2.77 -9.53
CA GLY A 66 -84.91 -3.64 -10.59
C GLY A 66 -83.44 -3.32 -10.89
N ASP A 67 -83.12 -2.05 -11.08
CA ASP A 67 -81.75 -1.57 -11.32
C ASP A 67 -80.83 -1.89 -10.13
N ASN A 68 -81.31 -1.69 -8.89
CA ASN A 68 -80.53 -2.02 -7.70
C ASN A 68 -80.24 -3.53 -7.61
N LYS A 69 -81.20 -4.38 -7.98
CA LYS A 69 -81.00 -5.83 -8.06
C LYS A 69 -79.97 -6.19 -9.12
N LEU A 70 -80.05 -5.57 -10.31
CA LEU A 70 -79.08 -5.79 -11.38
C LEU A 70 -77.67 -5.34 -10.95
N LEU A 71 -77.53 -4.14 -10.36
CA LEU A 71 -76.27 -3.63 -9.84
C LEU A 71 -75.69 -4.54 -8.75
N ARG A 72 -76.51 -5.00 -7.80
CA ARG A 72 -76.06 -5.96 -6.79
C ARG A 72 -75.58 -7.27 -7.41
N MET A 73 -76.29 -7.78 -8.43
CA MET A 73 -75.87 -8.96 -9.17
C MET A 73 -74.55 -8.73 -9.91
N THR A 74 -74.39 -7.59 -10.58
CA THR A 74 -73.15 -7.21 -11.29
C THR A 74 -71.98 -7.05 -10.32
N ILE A 75 -72.17 -6.40 -9.18
CA ILE A 75 -71.15 -6.26 -8.14
C ILE A 75 -70.79 -7.63 -7.55
N ALA A 76 -71.78 -8.51 -7.31
CA ALA A 76 -71.53 -9.86 -6.85
C ALA A 76 -70.73 -10.66 -7.89
N LYS A 77 -71.08 -10.59 -9.17
CA LYS A 77 -70.31 -11.20 -10.27
C LYS A 77 -68.89 -10.65 -10.35
N GLN A 78 -68.69 -9.33 -10.23
CA GLN A 78 -67.35 -8.74 -10.25
C GLN A 78 -66.51 -9.13 -9.03
N ARG A 79 -67.11 -9.23 -7.84
CA ARG A 79 -66.41 -9.59 -6.59
C ARG A 79 -66.09 -11.07 -6.47
N LEU A 80 -66.99 -11.93 -6.91
CA LEU A 80 -66.81 -13.38 -6.91
C LEU A 80 -66.03 -13.86 -8.14
N GLY A 81 -65.76 -12.95 -9.09
CA GLY A 81 -65.35 -13.31 -10.43
C GLY A 81 -66.55 -13.86 -11.20
N ASP A 82 -66.74 -13.40 -12.43
CA ASP A 82 -67.56 -14.14 -13.39
C ASP A 82 -66.87 -15.50 -13.53
N GLU A 83 -67.56 -16.62 -13.24
CA GLU A 83 -66.96 -17.95 -13.41
C GLU A 83 -66.42 -18.16 -14.84
N GLU A 84 -66.86 -17.35 -15.82
CA GLU A 84 -66.36 -17.34 -17.20
C GLU A 84 -65.30 -16.27 -17.54
N VAL A 85 -65.20 -15.15 -16.83
CA VAL A 85 -64.42 -13.98 -17.31
C VAL A 85 -63.36 -13.50 -16.31
N GLY A 86 -63.42 -13.96 -15.05
CA GLY A 86 -62.39 -13.67 -14.03
C GLY A 86 -61.16 -14.57 -14.10
N ALA A 87 -61.24 -15.67 -14.85
CA ALA A 87 -60.12 -16.54 -15.11
C ALA A 87 -60.04 -16.78 -16.62
N ARG A 88 -58.93 -16.38 -17.25
CA ARG A 88 -58.36 -17.25 -18.28
C ARG A 88 -58.01 -18.55 -17.55
N HIS A 89 -59.00 -19.40 -17.33
CA HIS A 89 -58.84 -20.65 -16.62
C HIS A 89 -58.19 -21.60 -17.61
N PHE A 90 -56.86 -21.48 -17.74
CA PHE A 90 -56.07 -22.60 -18.21
C PHE A 90 -56.60 -23.84 -17.47
N PRO A 91 -57.00 -24.90 -18.18
CA PRO A 91 -57.29 -26.19 -17.58
C PRO A 91 -56.23 -26.54 -16.53
N ALA A 92 -56.62 -27.22 -15.45
CA ALA A 92 -55.71 -27.51 -14.33
C ALA A 92 -54.39 -28.16 -14.81
N HIS A 93 -54.45 -29.00 -15.84
CA HIS A 93 -53.28 -29.61 -16.46
C HIS A 93 -52.36 -28.61 -17.17
N GLU A 94 -52.89 -27.64 -17.93
CA GLU A 94 -52.07 -26.59 -18.58
C GLU A 94 -51.38 -25.69 -17.56
N ARG A 95 -52.03 -25.41 -16.42
CA ARG A 95 -51.38 -24.69 -15.31
C ARG A 95 -50.28 -25.51 -14.67
N GLU A 96 -50.53 -26.78 -14.41
CA GLU A 96 -49.55 -27.69 -13.82
C GLU A 96 -48.32 -27.82 -14.74
N ASP A 97 -48.52 -27.90 -16.05
CA ASP A 97 -47.44 -27.94 -17.04
C ASP A 97 -46.63 -26.64 -17.06
N LEU A 98 -47.28 -25.48 -16.99
CA LEU A 98 -46.60 -24.19 -16.89
C LEU A 98 -45.82 -24.04 -15.58
N VAL A 99 -46.36 -24.52 -14.45
CA VAL A 99 -45.66 -24.53 -13.16
C VAL A 99 -44.43 -25.43 -13.24
N LYS A 100 -44.55 -26.64 -13.79
CA LYS A 100 -43.40 -27.54 -14.01
C LYS A 100 -42.34 -26.91 -14.90
N GLN A 101 -42.74 -26.20 -15.95
CA GLN A 101 -41.79 -25.48 -16.81
C GLN A 101 -41.08 -24.36 -16.05
N LEU A 102 -41.79 -23.61 -15.21
CA LEU A 102 -41.20 -22.56 -14.38
C LEU A 102 -40.27 -23.12 -13.31
N GLU A 103 -40.63 -24.21 -12.65
CA GLU A 103 -39.78 -24.90 -11.68
C GLU A 103 -38.50 -25.41 -12.35
N LYS A 104 -38.62 -26.05 -13.51
CA LYS A 104 -37.46 -26.50 -14.29
C LYS A 104 -36.57 -25.34 -14.75
N ALA A 105 -37.18 -24.26 -15.24
CA ALA A 105 -36.42 -23.08 -15.66
C ALA A 105 -35.73 -22.40 -14.47
N ARG A 106 -36.36 -22.42 -13.29
CA ARG A 106 -35.76 -21.91 -12.05
C ARG A 106 -34.58 -22.77 -11.61
N GLU A 107 -34.72 -24.09 -11.59
CA GLU A 107 -33.63 -25.02 -11.27
C GLU A 107 -32.44 -24.80 -12.24
N GLN A 108 -32.72 -24.67 -13.54
CA GLN A 108 -31.69 -24.35 -14.53
C GLN A 108 -31.01 -23.00 -14.29
N ASN A 109 -31.75 -21.97 -13.86
CA ASN A 109 -31.17 -20.68 -13.51
C ASN A 109 -30.29 -20.78 -12.25
N GLU A 110 -30.73 -21.49 -11.21
CA GLU A 110 -29.95 -21.70 -9.99
C GLU A 110 -28.65 -22.45 -10.31
N ASP A 111 -28.69 -23.49 -11.16
CA ASP A 111 -27.51 -24.20 -11.64
C ASP A 111 -26.55 -23.29 -12.44
N LEU A 112 -27.09 -22.45 -13.33
CA LEU A 112 -26.30 -21.50 -14.10
C LEU A 112 -25.66 -20.43 -13.22
N GLU A 113 -26.37 -19.94 -12.20
CA GLU A 113 -25.82 -19.00 -11.21
C GLU A 113 -24.66 -19.62 -10.44
N HIS A 114 -24.80 -20.87 -9.99
CA HIS A 114 -23.71 -21.60 -9.34
C HIS A 114 -22.51 -21.82 -10.25
N ASN A 115 -22.74 -22.22 -11.51
CA ASN A 115 -21.67 -22.39 -12.50
C ASN A 115 -20.96 -21.07 -12.83
N LEU A 116 -21.71 -19.97 -12.98
CA LEU A 116 -21.15 -18.64 -13.19
C LEU A 116 -20.28 -18.20 -12.01
N GLN A 117 -20.72 -18.47 -10.78
CA GLN A 117 -19.92 -18.18 -9.60
C GLN A 117 -18.63 -18.99 -9.59
N ALA A 118 -18.70 -20.31 -9.83
CA ALA A 118 -17.52 -21.18 -9.87
C ALA A 118 -16.50 -20.72 -10.94
N ILE A 119 -16.95 -20.41 -12.15
CA ILE A 119 -16.08 -19.91 -13.22
C ILE A 119 -15.50 -18.52 -12.87
N THR A 120 -16.25 -17.69 -12.16
CA THR A 120 -15.77 -16.37 -11.72
C THR A 120 -14.66 -16.52 -10.69
N ASP A 121 -14.79 -17.46 -9.76
CA ASP A 121 -13.77 -17.77 -8.75
C ASP A 121 -12.50 -18.33 -9.44
N GLU A 122 -12.64 -19.30 -10.35
CA GLU A 122 -11.52 -19.81 -11.16
C GLU A 122 -10.82 -18.71 -11.96
N LEU A 123 -11.60 -17.80 -12.56
CA LEU A 123 -11.05 -16.66 -13.29
C LEU A 123 -10.24 -15.72 -12.39
N GLN A 124 -10.67 -15.54 -11.13
CA GLN A 124 -9.95 -14.74 -10.16
C GLN A 124 -8.61 -15.38 -9.78
N ASP A 125 -8.59 -16.69 -9.57
CA ASP A 125 -7.37 -17.46 -9.30
C ASP A 125 -6.39 -17.37 -10.47
N VAL A 126 -6.86 -17.60 -11.70
CA VAL A 126 -6.03 -17.49 -12.91
C VAL A 126 -5.49 -16.06 -13.10
N LYS A 127 -6.28 -15.02 -12.78
CA LYS A 127 -5.80 -13.63 -12.81
C LYS A 127 -4.70 -13.39 -11.78
N ALA A 128 -4.84 -13.92 -10.56
CA ALA A 128 -3.82 -13.81 -9.53
C ALA A 128 -2.53 -14.52 -9.96
N GLU A 129 -2.62 -15.73 -10.49
CA GLU A 129 -1.46 -16.45 -11.05
C GLU A 129 -0.80 -15.67 -12.19
N ARG A 130 -1.59 -15.12 -13.12
CA ARG A 130 -1.07 -14.28 -14.21
C ARG A 130 -0.29 -13.09 -13.66
N THR A 131 -0.81 -12.39 -12.66
CA THR A 131 -0.11 -11.26 -12.04
C THR A 131 1.20 -11.68 -11.37
N PHE A 132 1.21 -12.81 -10.66
CA PHE A 132 2.42 -13.35 -10.05
C PHE A 132 3.49 -13.69 -11.08
N TYR A 133 3.13 -14.38 -12.17
CA TYR A 133 4.08 -14.71 -13.23
C TYR A 133 4.55 -13.48 -14.01
N GLN A 134 3.69 -12.49 -14.20
CA GLN A 134 4.05 -11.22 -14.83
C GLN A 134 5.08 -10.45 -13.98
N GLU A 135 4.87 -10.36 -12.67
CA GLU A 135 5.83 -9.73 -11.76
C GLU A 135 7.16 -10.50 -11.73
N LYS A 136 7.11 -11.83 -11.67
CA LYS A 136 8.30 -12.68 -11.73
C LYS A 136 9.07 -12.46 -13.04
N SER A 137 8.37 -12.38 -14.17
CA SER A 137 8.97 -12.09 -15.48
C SER A 137 9.60 -10.71 -15.50
N ASN A 138 8.94 -9.69 -14.97
CA ASN A 138 9.47 -8.33 -14.90
C ASN A 138 10.75 -8.28 -14.05
N ARG A 139 10.75 -8.90 -12.88
CA ARG A 139 11.94 -8.99 -12.01
C ARG A 139 13.08 -9.71 -12.70
N LEU A 140 12.82 -10.87 -13.30
CA LEU A 140 13.83 -11.60 -14.06
C LEU A 140 14.36 -10.79 -15.25
N ASN A 141 13.51 -10.03 -15.93
CA ASN A 141 13.92 -9.15 -17.01
C ASN A 141 14.81 -8.01 -16.50
N ILE A 142 14.54 -7.43 -15.33
CA ILE A 142 15.42 -6.44 -14.69
C ILE A 142 16.79 -7.05 -14.40
N GLU A 143 16.83 -8.23 -13.75
CA GLU A 143 18.08 -8.93 -13.44
C GLU A 143 18.84 -9.31 -14.72
N LEU A 144 18.13 -9.80 -15.73
CA LEU A 144 18.72 -10.17 -17.01
C LEU A 144 19.28 -8.94 -17.73
N ASN A 145 18.57 -7.81 -17.73
CA ASN A 145 19.08 -6.55 -18.28
C ASN A 145 20.27 -6.02 -17.47
N HIS A 146 20.30 -6.23 -16.16
CA HIS A 146 21.47 -5.89 -15.34
C HIS A 146 22.70 -6.73 -15.71
N VAL A 147 22.52 -8.01 -16.03
CA VAL A 147 23.60 -8.92 -16.45
C VAL A 147 24.02 -8.68 -17.90
N LEU A 148 23.05 -8.52 -18.82
CA LEU A 148 23.26 -8.37 -20.26
C LEU A 148 23.66 -6.95 -20.67
N GLY A 149 23.20 -5.92 -19.97
CA GLY A 149 23.64 -4.54 -20.16
C GLY A 149 25.12 -4.34 -19.79
N GLY A 150 25.76 -5.38 -19.23
CA GLY A 150 27.04 -5.23 -18.56
C GLY A 150 26.88 -4.28 -17.37
N HIS A 151 27.93 -4.12 -16.59
CA HIS A 151 27.92 -3.08 -15.57
C HIS A 151 27.91 -1.68 -16.23
N GLU A 152 26.75 -1.15 -16.61
CA GLU A 152 26.63 0.22 -17.14
C GLU A 152 27.22 1.26 -16.16
N ASN A 153 27.34 0.91 -14.88
CA ASN A 153 27.96 1.73 -13.83
C ASN A 153 29.32 1.24 -13.31
N ARG A 154 29.92 0.20 -13.88
CA ARG A 154 31.32 -0.16 -13.58
C ARG A 154 32.15 0.17 -14.81
N ILE A 155 32.50 1.44 -14.92
CA ILE A 155 33.63 1.86 -15.75
C ILE A 155 34.81 1.03 -15.27
N ILE A 156 35.19 0.03 -16.06
CA ILE A 156 36.43 -0.70 -15.85
C ILE A 156 37.51 0.32 -16.22
N ASP A 157 38.17 0.87 -15.21
CA ASP A 157 39.34 1.71 -15.40
C ASP A 157 40.48 0.83 -15.93
N VAL A 158 40.55 0.73 -17.25
CA VAL A 158 41.54 -0.07 -17.97
C VAL A 158 42.95 0.42 -17.62
N ASP A 159 43.15 1.70 -17.32
CA ASP A 159 44.43 2.25 -16.92
C ASP A 159 44.81 1.80 -15.50
N ALA A 160 43.86 1.78 -14.56
CA ALA A 160 44.06 1.20 -13.23
C ALA A 160 44.42 -0.29 -13.31
N LEU A 161 43.72 -1.07 -14.15
CA LEU A 161 44.05 -2.48 -14.35
C LEU A 161 45.40 -2.66 -15.05
N CYS A 162 45.74 -1.83 -16.04
CA CYS A 162 47.05 -1.90 -16.71
C CYS A 162 48.20 -1.54 -15.77
N THR A 163 48.00 -0.59 -14.85
CA THR A 163 49.01 -0.20 -13.85
C THR A 163 49.16 -1.26 -12.76
N GLU A 164 48.07 -1.86 -12.28
CA GLU A 164 48.10 -3.00 -11.37
C GLU A 164 48.80 -4.21 -12.01
N ASN A 165 48.45 -4.53 -13.26
CA ASN A 165 49.05 -5.65 -13.98
C ASN A 165 50.57 -5.45 -14.19
N ARG A 166 50.99 -4.22 -14.54
CA ARG A 166 52.41 -3.86 -14.66
C ARG A 166 53.14 -3.98 -13.32
N TYR A 167 52.54 -3.46 -12.25
CA TYR A 167 53.09 -3.55 -10.90
C TYR A 167 53.25 -5.00 -10.44
N LEU A 168 52.25 -5.86 -10.67
CA LEU A 168 52.31 -7.27 -10.33
C LEU A 168 53.40 -8.01 -11.11
N HIS A 169 53.59 -7.68 -12.40
CA HIS A 169 54.69 -8.24 -13.20
C HIS A 169 56.06 -7.82 -12.67
N GLU A 170 56.25 -6.55 -12.32
CA GLU A 170 57.49 -6.07 -11.70
C GLU A 170 57.72 -6.74 -10.35
N ARG A 171 56.67 -6.90 -9.54
CA ARG A 171 56.77 -7.56 -8.24
C ARG A 171 57.13 -9.04 -8.38
N LEU A 172 56.54 -9.74 -9.34
CA LEU A 172 56.87 -11.13 -9.65
C LEU A 172 58.33 -11.24 -10.09
N LYS A 173 58.78 -10.34 -10.97
CA LYS A 173 60.17 -10.30 -11.43
C LYS A 173 61.17 -10.11 -10.27
N GLN A 174 60.89 -9.18 -9.36
CA GLN A 174 61.69 -8.98 -8.14
C GLN A 174 61.77 -10.24 -7.28
N LEU A 175 60.64 -10.88 -7.01
CA LEU A 175 60.60 -12.13 -6.24
C LEU A 175 61.39 -13.25 -6.92
N GLN A 176 61.35 -13.31 -8.25
CA GLN A 176 62.10 -14.31 -9.01
C GLN A 176 63.62 -14.07 -8.95
N GLU A 177 64.05 -12.80 -8.96
CA GLU A 177 65.44 -12.41 -8.73
C GLU A 177 65.90 -12.77 -7.30
N GLU A 178 65.07 -12.49 -6.28
CA GLU A 178 65.34 -12.87 -4.89
C GLU A 178 65.47 -14.39 -4.73
N VAL A 179 64.55 -15.17 -5.33
CA VAL A 179 64.62 -16.63 -5.32
C VAL A 179 65.90 -17.14 -5.98
N ASN A 180 66.31 -16.54 -7.11
CA ASN A 180 67.55 -16.91 -7.79
C ASN A 180 68.79 -16.58 -6.92
N LEU A 181 68.78 -15.43 -6.25
CA LEU A 181 69.86 -15.03 -5.36
C LEU A 181 69.95 -15.94 -4.14
N LEU A 182 68.82 -16.32 -3.55
CA LEU A 182 68.75 -17.30 -2.47
C LEU A 182 69.22 -18.69 -2.92
N LYS A 183 68.81 -19.17 -4.09
CA LYS A 183 69.31 -20.43 -4.67
C LYS A 183 70.83 -20.41 -4.82
N ASN A 184 71.39 -19.32 -5.34
CA ASN A 184 72.83 -19.14 -5.48
C ASN A 184 73.54 -19.14 -4.12
N ASN A 185 72.97 -18.46 -3.11
CA ASN A 185 73.51 -18.45 -1.75
C ASN A 185 73.47 -19.84 -1.10
N VAL A 186 72.37 -20.58 -1.26
CA VAL A 186 72.25 -21.97 -0.78
C VAL A 186 73.33 -22.85 -1.40
N VAL A 187 73.58 -22.73 -2.71
CA VAL A 187 74.66 -23.48 -3.39
C VAL A 187 76.02 -23.07 -2.82
N LYS A 188 76.29 -21.77 -2.64
CA LYS A 188 77.54 -21.28 -2.03
C LYS A 188 77.76 -21.84 -0.62
N TYR A 189 76.73 -21.81 0.23
CA TYR A 189 76.80 -22.33 1.59
C TYR A 189 76.97 -23.85 1.62
N LYS A 190 76.27 -24.58 0.75
CA LYS A 190 76.47 -26.04 0.59
C LYS A 190 77.90 -26.36 0.19
N ASN A 191 78.47 -25.65 -0.78
CA ASN A 191 79.86 -25.82 -1.21
C ASN A 191 80.86 -25.47 -0.10
N ALA A 192 80.63 -24.40 0.66
CA ALA A 192 81.46 -24.03 1.80
C ALA A 192 81.40 -25.08 2.93
N LEU A 193 80.22 -25.65 3.16
CA LEU A 193 80.00 -26.72 4.15
C LEU A 193 80.71 -28.02 3.73
N GLU A 194 80.62 -28.43 2.46
CA GLU A 194 81.37 -29.59 1.95
C GLU A 194 82.89 -29.36 1.99
N ARG A 195 83.37 -28.14 1.70
CA ARG A 195 84.80 -27.79 1.87
C ARG A 195 85.26 -27.89 3.33
N ARG A 196 84.44 -27.45 4.30
CA ARG A 196 84.71 -27.60 5.74
C ARG A 196 84.69 -29.06 6.19
N LYS A 197 83.74 -29.85 5.67
CA LYS A 197 83.62 -31.29 5.96
C LYS A 197 84.82 -32.07 5.42
N ASN A 198 85.27 -31.75 4.20
CA ASN A 198 86.46 -32.36 3.58
C ASN A 198 87.78 -31.82 4.18
N SER A 199 87.76 -30.63 4.78
CA SER A 199 88.89 -30.05 5.53
C SER A 199 89.03 -30.63 6.94
N LYS A 200 87.99 -31.21 7.55
CA LYS A 200 88.09 -31.88 8.87
C LYS A 200 88.85 -33.20 8.84
N THR A 201 89.15 -33.74 7.66
CA THR A 201 90.01 -34.92 7.49
C THR A 201 91.50 -34.59 7.45
N ASN A 202 91.90 -33.32 7.48
CA ASN A 202 93.30 -32.96 7.64
C ASN A 202 93.41 -31.60 8.34
N THR A 203 93.92 -31.60 9.57
CA THR A 203 94.50 -30.49 10.37
C THR A 203 93.84 -30.35 11.74
N ARG A 204 94.53 -30.91 12.72
CA ARG A 204 94.40 -30.68 14.16
C ARG A 204 95.17 -29.40 14.48
N SER A 205 94.50 -28.28 14.76
CA SER A 205 95.11 -27.10 15.42
C SER A 205 94.05 -26.16 16.01
N SER A 206 94.26 -25.87 17.28
CA SER A 206 93.52 -24.95 18.15
C SER A 206 93.40 -23.54 17.59
N SER A 207 92.20 -22.94 17.61
CA SER A 207 92.00 -21.49 17.48
C SER A 207 90.58 -21.11 17.87
N ASN A 208 90.41 -20.70 19.14
CA ASN A 208 89.25 -19.95 19.62
C ASN A 208 89.43 -18.48 19.24
N ALA A 209 89.11 -18.10 18.01
CA ALA A 209 89.14 -16.71 17.60
C ALA A 209 87.88 -16.33 16.78
N LEU A 210 87.03 -15.53 17.42
CA LEU A 210 86.37 -14.37 16.81
C LEU A 210 85.44 -14.63 15.62
N THR A 211 84.31 -15.29 15.86
CA THR A 211 83.10 -15.07 15.03
C THR A 211 82.10 -14.27 15.85
N GLY A 212 82.02 -12.98 15.54
CA GLY A 212 81.28 -11.97 16.27
C GLY A 212 79.78 -12.18 16.25
N ILE A 213 79.20 -12.15 17.46
CA ILE A 213 77.89 -11.59 17.76
C ILE A 213 78.06 -10.97 19.15
N LEU A 214 78.33 -9.66 19.22
CA LEU A 214 78.28 -8.93 20.49
C LEU A 214 76.80 -8.70 20.83
N SER A 215 76.38 -9.09 22.03
CA SER A 215 75.01 -8.91 22.50
C SER A 215 74.73 -7.44 22.83
N ALA A 216 73.45 -7.02 22.77
CA ALA A 216 73.01 -5.65 23.08
C ALA A 216 73.48 -5.15 24.46
N ARG A 217 73.64 -6.05 25.44
CA ARG A 217 74.21 -5.72 26.76
C ARG A 217 75.70 -5.38 26.70
N GLN A 218 76.47 -6.12 25.92
CA GLN A 218 77.92 -5.89 25.77
C GLN A 218 78.22 -4.58 25.03
N VAL A 219 77.33 -4.19 24.11
CA VAL A 219 77.41 -2.88 23.44
C VAL A 219 77.07 -1.74 24.42
N GLN A 220 76.11 -1.94 25.32
CA GLN A 220 75.73 -0.94 26.30
C GLN A 220 76.78 -0.75 27.40
N GLU A 221 77.45 -1.82 27.86
CA GLU A 221 78.56 -1.73 28.81
C GLU A 221 79.76 -0.97 28.23
N LEU A 222 80.11 -1.20 26.95
CA LEU A 222 81.22 -0.50 26.28
C LEU A 222 80.97 1.00 26.06
N LEU A 223 79.70 1.42 25.98
CA LEU A 223 79.32 2.82 25.80
C LEU A 223 79.15 3.58 27.12
N SER A 224 79.13 2.87 28.26
CA SER A 224 78.85 3.44 29.59
C SER A 224 80.12 3.78 30.39
N GLU A 225 81.31 3.42 29.90
CA GLU A 225 82.57 3.82 30.55
C GLU A 225 82.88 5.29 30.28
N GLU A 226 82.72 6.09 31.34
CA GLU A 226 82.79 7.56 31.41
C GLU A 226 84.22 8.14 31.26
N ASN A 227 85.07 7.50 30.45
CA ASN A 227 86.38 8.02 30.08
C ASN A 227 86.40 8.29 28.59
N GLY A 228 86.69 9.53 28.19
CA GLY A 228 86.78 9.97 26.80
C GLY A 228 87.63 9.01 25.97
N CYS A 229 86.97 8.09 25.27
CA CYS A 229 87.63 7.01 24.57
C CYS A 229 88.07 7.53 23.21
N SER A 230 89.30 8.04 23.13
CA SER A 230 90.02 8.09 21.87
C SER A 230 90.30 6.65 21.46
N LEU A 231 89.33 6.04 20.76
CA LEU A 231 89.54 4.79 20.05
C LEU A 231 90.83 4.96 19.22
N PRO A 232 91.85 4.10 19.38
CA PRO A 232 93.02 4.20 18.54
C PRO A 232 92.53 4.12 17.09
N ALA A 233 92.94 5.09 16.27
CA ALA A 233 92.55 5.22 14.86
C ALA A 233 93.20 4.11 14.02
N THR A 234 92.97 2.86 14.43
CA THR A 234 93.32 1.67 13.68
C THR A 234 92.31 1.53 12.54
N PRO A 235 92.73 1.08 11.36
CA PRO A 235 91.83 0.90 10.23
C PRO A 235 90.64 -0.03 10.54
N GLN A 236 90.79 -0.95 11.51
CA GLN A 236 89.73 -1.84 11.97
C GLN A 236 88.64 -1.13 12.78
N SER A 237 89.00 -0.30 13.78
CA SER A 237 88.01 0.43 14.58
C SER A 237 87.19 1.43 13.75
N ILE A 238 87.83 2.03 12.75
CA ILE A 238 87.17 2.90 11.77
C ILE A 238 86.21 2.09 10.87
N SER A 239 86.58 0.87 10.48
CA SER A 239 85.72 -0.04 9.70
C SER A 239 84.49 -0.48 10.51
N ASP A 240 84.67 -0.85 11.77
CA ASP A 240 83.58 -1.30 12.64
C ASP A 240 82.62 -0.16 12.96
N LEU A 241 83.13 1.05 13.22
CA LEU A 241 82.32 2.26 13.37
C LEU A 241 81.54 2.61 12.10
N LYS A 242 82.15 2.49 10.91
CA LYS A 242 81.45 2.67 9.64
C LYS A 242 80.33 1.64 9.48
N SER A 243 80.59 0.37 9.77
CA SER A 243 79.58 -0.68 9.73
C SER A 243 78.42 -0.42 10.68
N LEU A 244 78.71 0.05 11.91
CA LEU A 244 77.68 0.41 12.89
C LEU A 244 76.86 1.62 12.43
N ALA A 245 77.51 2.65 11.90
CA ALA A 245 76.83 3.83 11.36
C ALA A 245 75.93 3.47 10.17
N THR A 246 76.37 2.57 9.29
CA THR A 246 75.55 2.06 8.18
C THR A 246 74.34 1.28 8.70
N ALA A 247 74.53 0.38 9.67
CA ALA A 247 73.44 -0.38 10.27
C ALA A 247 72.41 0.52 11.00
N LEU A 248 72.87 1.57 11.68
CA LEU A 248 71.98 2.56 12.32
C LEU A 248 71.22 3.39 11.28
N LEU A 249 71.87 3.79 10.18
CA LEU A 249 71.21 4.49 9.07
C LEU A 249 70.16 3.61 8.38
N GLU A 250 70.47 2.33 8.14
CA GLU A 250 69.53 1.34 7.62
C GLU A 250 68.33 1.16 8.56
N SER A 251 68.58 1.05 9.87
CA SER A 251 67.52 0.93 10.87
C SER A 251 66.63 2.18 10.95
N ILE A 252 67.21 3.39 10.83
CA ILE A 252 66.44 4.63 10.75
C ILE A 252 65.61 4.67 9.47
N HIS A 253 66.17 4.26 8.34
CA HIS A 253 65.46 4.22 7.08
C HIS A 253 64.27 3.25 7.12
N GLU A 254 64.46 2.05 7.66
CA GLU A 254 63.41 1.06 7.85
C GLU A 254 62.31 1.57 8.79
N LYS A 255 62.65 2.18 9.93
CA LYS A 255 61.67 2.78 10.84
C LYS A 255 60.89 3.91 10.17
N ASN A 256 61.53 4.75 9.37
CA ASN A 256 60.86 5.79 8.61
C ASN A 256 59.88 5.22 7.59
N MET A 257 60.25 4.13 6.89
CA MET A 257 59.35 3.41 5.99
C MET A 257 58.12 2.86 6.72
N VAL A 258 58.32 2.23 7.89
CA VAL A 258 57.20 1.71 8.72
C VAL A 258 56.26 2.84 9.15
N ILE A 259 56.80 3.98 9.62
CA ILE A 259 55.99 5.14 10.00
C ILE A 259 55.22 5.68 8.79
N GLN A 260 55.84 5.74 7.62
CA GLN A 260 55.18 6.19 6.39
C GLN A 260 54.02 5.25 6.00
N HIS A 261 54.22 3.93 6.04
CA HIS A 261 53.16 2.96 5.82
C HIS A 261 52.03 3.10 6.84
N GLN A 262 52.36 3.28 8.13
CA GLN A 262 51.37 3.48 9.17
C GLN A 262 50.54 4.75 8.93
N ARG A 263 51.17 5.86 8.53
CA ARG A 263 50.47 7.11 8.17
C ARG A 263 49.52 6.90 7.00
N GLN A 264 49.94 6.15 5.98
CA GLN A 264 49.10 5.85 4.83
C GLN A 264 47.90 4.97 5.20
N THR A 265 48.11 3.94 6.02
CA THR A 265 47.04 3.09 6.55
C THR A 265 46.04 3.90 7.38
N ASN A 266 46.54 4.75 8.29
CA ASN A 266 45.68 5.63 9.09
C ASN A 266 44.88 6.61 8.22
N LYS A 267 45.45 7.10 7.12
CA LYS A 267 44.73 7.95 6.15
C LYS A 267 43.57 7.18 5.49
N ILE A 268 43.78 5.93 5.09
CA ILE A 268 42.73 5.09 4.50
C ILE A 268 41.62 4.81 5.53
N LEU A 269 42.00 4.48 6.77
CA LEU A 269 41.05 4.26 7.86
C LEU A 269 40.23 5.52 8.15
N GLY A 270 40.88 6.68 8.22
CA GLY A 270 40.21 7.98 8.41
C GLY A 270 39.19 8.28 7.30
N ASN A 271 39.54 8.01 6.04
CA ASN A 271 38.61 8.18 4.92
C ASN A 271 37.38 7.25 5.04
N ARG A 272 37.58 5.99 5.42
CA ARG A 272 36.47 5.04 5.64
C ARG A 272 35.58 5.46 6.81
N VAL A 273 36.16 5.95 7.91
CA VAL A 273 35.40 6.48 9.04
C VAL A 273 34.55 7.67 8.59
N ALA A 274 35.12 8.62 7.85
CA ALA A 274 34.38 9.76 7.32
C ALA A 274 33.24 9.35 6.37
N GLU A 275 33.44 8.32 5.55
CA GLU A 275 32.40 7.76 4.69
C GLU A 275 31.27 7.12 5.51
N LEU A 276 31.61 6.36 6.55
CA LEU A 276 30.64 5.76 7.47
C LEU A 276 29.86 6.83 8.25
N GLU A 277 30.53 7.88 8.72
CA GLU A 277 29.86 9.03 9.37
C GLU A 277 28.89 9.74 8.41
N LYS A 278 29.25 9.86 7.13
CA LYS A 278 28.35 10.42 6.12
C LYS A 278 27.14 9.53 5.88
N LYS A 279 27.35 8.21 5.74
CA LYS A 279 26.28 7.22 5.59
C LYS A 279 25.34 7.20 6.80
N LEU A 280 25.90 7.27 8.02
CA LEU A 280 25.17 7.39 9.28
C LEU A 280 24.26 8.62 9.26
N LYS A 281 24.81 9.81 8.99
CA LYS A 281 24.02 11.06 8.89
C LYS A 281 22.93 11.00 7.82
N THR A 282 23.21 10.42 6.65
CA THR A 282 22.18 10.25 5.61
C THR A 282 21.04 9.37 6.10
N LEU A 283 21.37 8.28 6.79
CA LEU A 283 20.37 7.38 7.31
C LEU A 283 19.55 8.02 8.47
N GLU A 284 20.18 8.80 9.36
CA GLU A 284 19.49 9.60 10.39
C GLU A 284 18.49 10.59 9.78
N VAL A 285 18.89 11.32 8.74
CA VAL A 285 18.03 12.29 8.03
C VAL A 285 16.89 11.59 7.28
N SER A 286 17.13 10.39 6.75
CA SER A 286 16.10 9.61 6.04
C SER A 286 15.05 8.95 6.96
N GLY A 287 15.20 9.05 8.29
CA GLY A 287 14.27 8.44 9.25
C GLY A 287 14.30 6.91 9.28
N LEU A 288 15.23 6.26 8.57
CA LEU A 288 15.41 4.80 8.59
C LEU A 288 16.14 4.29 9.86
N TRP A 289 16.47 5.17 10.81
CA TRP A 289 17.12 4.83 12.08
C TRP A 289 16.16 4.44 13.21
N SER A 290 14.85 4.42 12.95
CA SER A 290 13.86 3.89 13.90
C SER A 290 13.31 2.54 13.41
N LEU A 291 13.90 1.45 13.88
CA LEU A 291 13.24 0.16 13.89
C LEU A 291 12.05 0.22 14.88
N PRO A 292 10.81 -0.11 14.47
CA PRO A 292 9.72 -0.30 15.42
C PRO A 292 10.00 -1.57 16.22
N GLY A 293 10.36 -1.44 17.50
CA GLY A 293 10.34 -2.59 18.42
C GLY A 293 11.49 -2.74 19.43
N LEU A 294 12.51 -1.89 19.45
CA LEU A 294 13.54 -1.94 20.51
C LEU A 294 13.86 -0.54 21.05
N THR A 295 13.12 -0.12 22.07
CA THR A 295 13.55 0.93 22.99
C THR A 295 14.65 0.39 23.89
N TYR A 296 15.87 0.23 23.36
CA TYR A 296 17.04 0.34 24.21
C TYR A 296 17.34 1.82 24.36
N ASN A 297 17.00 2.38 25.52
CA ASN A 297 17.62 3.59 26.02
C ASN A 297 19.11 3.31 26.19
N VAL A 298 19.87 3.39 25.11
CA VAL A 298 21.30 3.52 25.20
C VAL A 298 21.55 4.99 25.46
N SER A 299 21.51 5.37 26.75
CA SER A 299 22.22 6.52 27.26
C SER A 299 23.73 6.27 27.05
N LEU A 300 24.18 6.27 25.79
CA LEU A 300 25.59 6.29 25.43
C LEU A 300 26.07 7.67 25.86
N GLY A 301 26.74 7.69 27.01
CA GLY A 301 27.46 8.84 27.54
C GLY A 301 28.46 9.33 26.51
N LEU A 302 28.01 10.24 25.64
CA LEU A 302 28.81 11.03 24.72
C LEU A 302 29.82 11.95 25.44
N GLY A 303 29.82 11.99 26.78
CA GLY A 303 30.72 12.82 27.57
C GLY A 303 32.06 12.19 27.96
N SER A 304 32.23 10.86 27.90
CA SER A 304 33.46 10.22 28.46
C SER A 304 34.41 9.65 27.41
N MET A 305 33.91 9.24 26.23
CA MET A 305 34.76 8.67 25.17
C MET A 305 35.46 9.73 24.30
N PHE A 306 35.05 11.00 24.36
CA PHE A 306 35.75 12.09 23.68
C PHE A 306 37.04 12.51 24.40
N LEU A 307 37.12 12.32 25.72
CA LEU A 307 38.33 12.65 26.49
C LEU A 307 39.46 11.62 26.30
N PHE A 308 39.15 10.35 26.09
CA PHE A 308 40.17 9.33 25.88
C PHE A 308 40.83 9.38 24.50
N VAL A 309 40.07 9.71 23.44
CA VAL A 309 40.64 9.84 22.10
C VAL A 309 41.40 11.16 21.93
N SER A 310 40.96 12.24 22.60
CA SER A 310 41.66 13.53 22.53
C SER A 310 42.96 13.55 23.35
N LEU A 311 43.07 12.77 24.44
CA LEU A 311 44.33 12.67 25.19
C LEU A 311 45.41 11.90 24.41
N TYR A 312 45.03 10.90 23.61
CA TYR A 312 45.99 10.11 22.83
C TYR A 312 46.49 10.82 21.57
N LEU A 313 45.69 11.72 20.96
CA LEU A 313 46.14 12.51 19.81
C LEU A 313 47.04 13.70 20.21
N CYS A 314 46.94 14.23 21.43
CA CYS A 314 47.74 15.38 21.86
C CYS A 314 49.19 15.02 22.23
N HIS A 315 49.49 13.75 22.50
CA HIS A 315 50.83 13.31 22.90
C HIS A 315 51.77 12.94 21.73
N PHE A 316 51.33 13.10 20.47
CA PHE A 316 52.10 12.72 19.28
C PHE A 316 52.43 13.87 18.32
N THR A 317 52.16 15.12 18.75
CA THR A 317 52.54 16.34 18.04
C THR A 317 53.38 17.25 18.94
N THR A 318 54.59 16.81 19.28
CA THR A 318 55.77 17.62 19.62
C THR A 318 57.01 16.77 19.37
#